data_AF-A0A183EWZ8-F1
#
_entry.id   AF-A0A183EWZ8-F1
#
_cell.length_a   1.000
_cell.length_b   1.000
_cell.length_c   1.000
_cell.angle_alpha   90.00
_cell.angle_beta   90.00
_cell.angle_gamma   90.00
#
_symmetry.space_group_name_H-M   'P 1'
#
loop_
_entity.id
_entity.type
_entity.pdbx_description
1 polymer ?
#
loop_
_entity_poly.entity_id
_entity_poly.type
_entity_poly.pdbx_seq_one_letter_code
_entity_poly.pdbx_strand_id
1 'polypeptide(L)'
;MVFRKSDIKHLVEGIEEGRLLYANLKKTIAYTLAHMVPELCAVVFTFAFGIPIGLSSLQVLSIDLITEMPPSIALTYETREKDIMLRVPRKKTSKLVSRALLTYSYIFVGSIISAGCFAAYLAVFCFVIYTPGVQDWLGVTHPPIFVWLFCLPVGILLIIFNEVLLIFL
;
A
#
# COMPACT_ATOMS: atom_id res chain seq x y z
N MET A 1 5.65 -1.93 36.86
CA MET A 1 5.40 -3.37 36.68
C MET A 1 5.38 -3.99 38.06
N VAL A 2 4.27 -4.62 38.47
CA VAL A 2 4.13 -5.28 39.78
C VAL A 2 3.96 -6.77 39.50
N PHE A 3 4.89 -7.59 39.98
CA PHE A 3 4.81 -9.04 39.82
C PHE A 3 3.94 -9.62 40.93
N ARG A 4 2.83 -10.26 40.58
CA ARG A 4 1.96 -10.94 41.55
C ARG A 4 2.61 -12.19 42.17
N LYS A 5 3.63 -12.75 41.51
CA LYS A 5 4.42 -13.90 41.97
C LYS A 5 5.91 -13.59 41.84
N SER A 6 6.67 -13.87 42.91
CA SER A 6 8.09 -13.53 43.06
C SER A 6 9.00 -14.60 42.44
N ASP A 7 8.81 -14.91 41.15
CA ASP A 7 9.66 -15.86 40.42
C ASP A 7 10.50 -15.15 39.35
N ILE A 8 11.81 -15.45 39.31
CA ILE A 8 12.75 -14.89 38.33
C ILE A 8 12.36 -15.28 36.89
N LYS A 9 11.62 -16.38 36.72
CA LYS A 9 11.10 -16.85 35.43
C LYS A 9 10.22 -15.79 34.74
N HIS A 10 9.40 -15.05 35.49
CA HIS A 10 8.53 -14.00 34.93
C HIS A 10 9.31 -12.77 34.45
N LEU A 11 10.52 -12.54 34.98
CA LEU A 11 11.41 -11.49 34.48
C LEU A 11 11.93 -11.84 33.08
N VAL A 12 12.35 -13.09 32.90
CA VAL A 12 12.85 -13.59 31.60
C VAL A 12 11.74 -13.55 30.56
N GLU A 13 10.53 -14.00 30.93
CA GLU A 13 9.34 -13.94 30.08
C GLU A 13 8.96 -12.50 29.70
N GLY A 14 9.03 -11.55 30.66
CA GLY A 14 8.80 -10.14 30.37
C GLY A 14 9.83 -9.51 29.42
N ILE A 15 11.10 -9.91 29.52
CA ILE A 15 12.15 -9.48 28.57
C ILE A 15 11.86 -10.06 27.18
N GLU A 16 11.46 -11.33 27.11
CA GLU A 16 11.14 -12.01 25.86
C GLU A 16 9.96 -11.34 25.14
N GLU A 17 8.86 -11.08 25.85
CA GLU A 17 7.70 -10.36 25.32
C GLU A 17 8.04 -8.93 24.88
N GLY A 18 8.86 -8.22 25.66
CA GLY A 18 9.32 -6.88 25.27
C GLY A 18 10.14 -6.87 23.97
N ARG A 19 10.94 -7.91 23.74
CA ARG A 19 11.71 -8.09 22.50
C ARG A 19 10.81 -8.46 21.32
N LEU A 20 9.82 -9.31 21.54
CA LEU A 20 8.80 -9.67 20.56
C LEU A 20 8.02 -8.44 20.10
N LEU A 21 7.44 -7.69 21.05
CA LEU A 21 6.65 -6.50 20.77
C LEU A 21 7.45 -5.49 19.94
N TYR A 22 8.72 -5.27 20.28
CA TYR A 22 9.58 -4.37 19.53
C TYR A 22 9.83 -4.83 18.07
N ALA A 23 10.01 -6.13 17.85
CA ALA A 23 10.18 -6.69 16.51
C ALA A 23 8.89 -6.55 15.69
N ASN A 24 7.75 -6.88 16.29
CA ASN A 24 6.45 -6.79 15.62
C ASN A 24 6.07 -5.33 15.31
N LEU A 25 6.30 -4.39 16.23
CA LEU A 25 6.09 -2.97 16.00
C LEU A 25 6.91 -2.42 14.82
N LYS A 26 8.13 -2.91 14.61
CA LYS A 26 8.91 -2.53 13.41
C LYS A 26 8.23 -2.95 12.12
N LYS A 27 7.63 -4.15 12.08
CA LYS A 27 6.88 -4.63 10.91
C LYS A 27 5.62 -3.81 10.69
N THR A 28 4.85 -3.56 11.75
CA THR A 28 3.66 -2.71 11.69
C THR A 28 3.97 -1.30 11.19
N ILE A 29 5.02 -0.65 11.69
CA ILE A 29 5.44 0.68 11.22
C ILE A 29 5.95 0.62 9.77
N ALA A 30 6.70 -0.41 9.39
CA ALA A 30 7.17 -0.57 8.02
C ALA A 30 6.01 -0.76 7.03
N TYR A 31 4.96 -1.46 7.46
CA TYR A 31 3.73 -1.66 6.72
C TYR A 31 2.95 -0.35 6.55
N THR A 32 2.74 0.40 7.65
CA THR A 32 1.98 1.66 7.59
C THR A 32 2.67 2.71 6.73
N LEU A 33 4.00 2.85 6.86
CA LEU A 33 4.75 3.78 6.04
C LEU A 33 4.75 3.43 4.55
N ALA A 34 4.59 2.14 4.20
CA ALA A 34 4.62 1.71 2.81
C ALA A 34 3.34 2.08 2.03
N HIS A 35 2.15 2.00 2.64
CA HIS A 35 0.89 2.33 1.97
C HIS A 35 0.59 3.84 1.88
N MET A 36 1.19 4.65 2.77
CA MET A 36 1.07 6.13 2.69
C MET A 36 1.67 6.69 1.38
N VAL A 37 2.60 5.97 0.74
CA VAL A 37 3.26 6.43 -0.49
C VAL A 37 2.30 6.41 -1.69
N PRO A 38 1.63 5.29 -2.03
CA PRO A 38 0.59 5.25 -3.07
C PRO A 38 -0.50 6.31 -2.92
N GLU A 39 -0.97 6.58 -1.69
CA GLU A 39 -2.02 7.57 -1.43
C GLU A 39 -1.54 8.99 -1.74
N LEU A 40 -0.37 9.35 -1.22
CA LEU A 40 0.25 10.63 -1.51
C LEU A 40 0.52 10.78 -3.01
N CYS A 41 1.06 9.74 -3.65
CA CYS A 41 1.30 9.72 -5.09
C CYS A 41 -0.01 9.93 -5.87
N ALA A 42 -1.08 9.20 -5.56
CA ALA A 42 -2.37 9.33 -6.23
C ALA A 42 -2.91 10.77 -6.15
N VAL A 43 -2.87 11.39 -4.98
CA VAL A 43 -3.30 12.78 -4.78
C VAL A 43 -2.41 13.74 -5.56
N VAL A 44 -1.09 13.60 -5.46
CA VAL A 44 -0.12 14.45 -6.18
C VAL A 44 -0.29 14.32 -7.69
N PHE A 45 -0.51 13.12 -8.23
CA PHE A 45 -0.73 12.89 -9.65
C PHE A 45 -2.02 13.55 -10.15
N THR A 46 -3.12 13.46 -9.38
CA THR A 46 -4.38 14.17 -9.68
C THR A 46 -4.14 15.69 -9.75
N PHE A 47 -3.44 16.27 -8.76
CA PHE A 47 -3.15 17.71 -8.74
C PHE A 47 -2.17 18.15 -9.84
N ALA A 48 -1.13 17.37 -10.11
CA ALA A 48 -0.07 17.73 -11.06
C ALA A 48 -0.50 17.60 -12.52
N PHE A 49 -1.30 16.58 -12.86
CA PHE A 49 -1.68 16.28 -14.24
C PHE A 49 -3.14 16.63 -14.57
N GLY A 50 -3.92 17.14 -13.59
CA GLY A 50 -5.31 17.55 -13.79
C GLY A 50 -6.23 16.39 -14.19
N ILE A 51 -5.83 15.16 -13.88
CA ILE A 51 -6.58 13.94 -14.15
C ILE A 51 -7.83 13.92 -13.24
N PRO A 52 -8.99 13.36 -13.67
CA PRO A 52 -10.16 13.21 -12.81
C PRO A 52 -9.79 12.54 -11.47
N ILE A 53 -10.40 13.03 -10.38
CA ILE A 53 -10.11 12.63 -9.00
C ILE A 53 -9.95 11.12 -8.90
N GLY A 54 -8.73 10.67 -8.60
CA GLY A 54 -8.43 9.24 -8.49
C GLY A 54 -9.05 8.61 -7.24
N LEU A 55 -8.91 9.28 -6.10
CA LEU A 55 -9.48 8.88 -4.82
C LEU A 55 -10.07 10.11 -4.12
N SER A 56 -11.31 10.01 -3.67
CA SER A 56 -11.93 11.01 -2.79
C SER A 56 -11.31 10.96 -1.39
N SER A 57 -11.29 12.08 -0.68
CA SER A 57 -10.79 12.15 0.71
C SER A 57 -11.48 11.13 1.63
N LEU A 58 -12.78 10.85 1.41
CA LEU A 58 -13.51 9.84 2.17
C LEU A 58 -13.02 8.42 1.84
N GLN A 59 -12.67 8.15 0.58
CA GLN A 59 -12.16 6.83 0.17
C GLN A 59 -10.77 6.58 0.78
N VAL A 60 -9.88 7.57 0.75
CA VAL A 60 -8.56 7.46 1.42
C VAL A 60 -8.75 7.17 2.90
N LEU A 61 -9.58 7.96 3.59
CA LEU A 61 -9.87 7.75 5.01
C LEU A 61 -10.47 6.35 5.29
N SER A 62 -11.32 5.86 4.39
CA SER A 62 -11.92 4.52 4.53
C SER A 62 -10.89 3.41 4.38
N ILE A 63 -9.90 3.56 3.51
CA ILE A 63 -8.80 2.59 3.32
C ILE A 63 -7.95 2.55 4.60
N ASP A 64 -7.49 3.71 5.07
CA ASP A 64 -6.67 3.84 6.28
C ASP A 64 -7.32 3.23 7.53
N LEU A 65 -8.61 3.54 7.76
CA LEU A 65 -9.30 3.12 8.98
C LEU A 65 -9.82 1.69 8.90
N ILE A 66 -10.41 1.29 7.77
CA ILE A 66 -11.14 0.02 7.69
C ILE A 66 -10.21 -1.09 7.21
N THR A 67 -9.44 -0.83 6.16
CA THR A 67 -8.66 -1.86 5.47
C THR A 67 -7.28 -2.03 6.10
N GLU A 68 -6.62 -0.94 6.50
CA GLU A 68 -5.24 -0.98 6.98
C GLU A 68 -5.10 -1.26 8.48
N MET A 69 -6.08 -0.88 9.31
CA MET A 69 -6.04 -1.14 10.75
C MET A 69 -6.00 -2.64 11.12
N PRO A 70 -6.86 -3.52 10.57
CA PRO A 70 -6.85 -4.94 10.96
C PRO A 70 -5.54 -5.67 10.66
N PRO A 71 -4.92 -5.54 9.47
CA PRO A 71 -3.61 -6.13 9.17
C PRO A 71 -2.50 -5.55 10.05
N SER A 72 -2.52 -4.24 10.29
CA SER A 72 -1.56 -3.53 11.16
C SER A 72 -1.58 -4.10 12.58
N ILE A 73 -2.78 -4.33 13.13
CA ILE A 73 -2.96 -4.94 14.44
C ILE A 73 -2.53 -6.42 14.41
N ALA A 74 -2.90 -7.17 13.36
CA ALA A 74 -2.52 -8.57 13.22
C ALA A 74 -0.99 -8.78 13.22
N LEU A 75 -0.24 -7.89 12.56
CA LEU A 75 1.23 -7.87 12.57
C LEU A 75 1.81 -7.68 13.98
N THR A 76 1.11 -6.97 14.87
CA THR A 76 1.53 -6.82 16.27
C THR A 76 1.42 -8.12 17.07
N TYR A 77 0.48 -9.00 16.70
CA TYR A 77 0.23 -10.29 17.35
C TYR A 77 1.03 -11.46 16.76
N GLU A 78 1.98 -11.18 15.87
CA GLU A 78 2.78 -12.22 15.24
C GLU A 78 3.63 -13.00 16.25
N THR A 79 3.73 -14.31 16.04
CA THR A 79 4.34 -15.24 16.99
C THR A 79 5.86 -15.08 17.08
N ARG A 80 6.42 -15.51 18.22
CA ARG A 80 7.86 -15.40 18.50
C ARG A 80 8.69 -16.17 17.47
N GLU A 81 9.65 -15.49 16.84
CA GLU A 81 10.75 -16.16 16.15
C GLU A 81 11.56 -16.96 17.17
N LYS A 82 11.86 -18.24 16.91
CA LYS A 82 12.59 -19.13 17.85
C LYS A 82 13.97 -18.58 18.30
N ASP A 83 14.51 -17.62 17.55
CA ASP A 83 15.82 -17.02 17.76
C ASP A 83 15.78 -15.68 18.52
N ILE A 84 14.60 -15.20 18.95
CA ILE A 84 14.51 -13.86 19.56
C ILE A 84 15.37 -13.73 20.80
N MET A 85 15.50 -14.77 21.65
CA MET A 85 16.27 -14.70 22.89
C MET A 85 17.78 -14.83 22.68
N LEU A 86 18.22 -15.49 21.60
CA LEU A 86 19.63 -15.72 21.28
C LEU A 86 20.32 -14.49 20.68
N ARG A 87 19.56 -13.57 20.09
CA ARG A 87 20.11 -12.31 19.58
C ARG A 87 20.67 -11.43 20.71
N VAL A 88 21.72 -10.68 20.42
CA VAL A 88 22.33 -9.75 21.39
C VAL A 88 21.35 -8.62 21.76
N PRO A 89 21.33 -8.16 23.03
CA PRO A 89 20.53 -7.02 23.45
C PRO A 89 20.79 -5.77 22.59
N ARG A 90 19.71 -5.06 22.26
CA ARG A 90 19.76 -3.88 21.41
C ARG A 90 20.64 -2.79 22.02
N LYS A 91 21.43 -2.10 21.19
CA LYS A 91 22.10 -0.85 21.59
C LYS A 91 21.07 0.25 21.84
N LYS A 92 21.25 1.07 22.88
CA LYS A 92 20.33 2.19 23.20
C LYS A 92 20.20 3.19 22.03
N THR A 93 21.28 3.36 21.26
CA THR A 93 21.37 4.27 20.11
C THR A 93 20.62 3.82 18.85
N SER A 94 20.22 2.55 18.74
CA SER A 94 19.51 2.10 17.54
C SER A 94 18.06 2.59 17.56
N LYS A 95 17.65 3.26 16.49
CA LYS A 95 16.28 3.77 16.32
C LYS A 95 15.30 2.63 16.00
N LEU A 96 14.04 2.81 16.39
CA LEU A 96 12.93 1.92 16.01
C LEU A 96 12.75 1.95 14.48
N VAL A 97 12.70 3.14 13.90
CA VAL A 97 12.72 3.34 12.45
C VAL A 97 14.16 3.60 12.01
N SER A 98 14.79 2.58 11.43
CA SER A 98 16.10 2.72 10.81
C SER A 98 15.96 3.43 9.46
N ARG A 99 16.97 4.23 9.06
CA ARG A 99 17.01 4.81 7.71
C ARG A 99 16.88 3.74 6.63
N ALA A 100 17.51 2.57 6.83
CA ALA A 100 17.42 1.44 5.91
C ALA A 100 15.98 0.90 5.76
N LEU A 101 15.22 0.86 6.86
CA LEU A 101 13.82 0.43 6.85
C LEU A 101 12.95 1.46 6.14
N LEU A 102 13.21 2.75 6.39
CA LEU A 102 12.51 3.84 5.70
C LEU A 102 12.79 3.80 4.20
N THR A 103 14.04 3.66 3.76
CA THR A 103 14.37 3.56 2.33
C THR A 103 13.74 2.32 1.68
N TYR A 104 13.74 1.18 2.38
CA TYR A 104 13.13 -0.04 1.86
C TYR A 104 11.61 0.09 1.69
N SER A 105 10.91 0.54 2.74
CA SER A 105 9.45 0.71 2.71
C SER A 105 9.02 1.80 1.73
N TYR A 106 9.64 2.98 1.74
CA TYR A 106 9.23 4.10 0.87
C TYR A 106 9.63 3.89 -0.58
N ILE A 107 10.91 3.59 -0.83
CA ILE A 107 11.46 3.63 -2.20
C ILE A 107 11.14 2.33 -2.92
N PHE A 108 11.28 1.18 -2.27
CA PHE A 108 11.11 -0.10 -2.96
C PHE A 108 9.65 -0.55 -2.94
N VAL A 109 9.08 -0.74 -1.75
CA VAL A 109 7.70 -1.24 -1.61
C VAL A 109 6.69 -0.19 -2.07
N GLY A 110 6.84 1.06 -1.61
CA GLY A 110 5.96 2.16 -1.97
C GLY A 110 5.92 2.46 -3.46
N SER A 111 7.07 2.40 -4.16
CA SER A 111 7.10 2.64 -5.61
C SER A 111 6.42 1.52 -6.41
N ILE A 112 6.60 0.26 -6.02
CA ILE A 112 5.96 -0.89 -6.68
C ILE A 112 4.45 -0.80 -6.54
N ILE A 113 3.95 -0.51 -5.32
CA ILE A 113 2.51 -0.39 -5.08
C ILE A 113 1.95 0.83 -5.84
N SER A 114 2.63 1.97 -5.79
CA SER A 114 2.20 3.17 -6.52
C SER A 114 2.15 2.93 -8.04
N ALA A 115 3.12 2.20 -8.60
CA ALA A 115 3.12 1.84 -10.01
C ALA A 115 1.94 0.91 -10.36
N GLY A 116 1.64 -0.06 -9.49
CA GLY A 116 0.48 -0.93 -9.62
C GLY A 116 -0.86 -0.17 -9.58
N CYS A 117 -1.02 0.74 -8.62
CA CYS A 117 -2.21 1.59 -8.50
C CYS A 117 -2.39 2.49 -9.74
N PHE A 118 -1.30 3.09 -10.23
CA PHE A 118 -1.36 3.93 -11.42
C PHE A 118 -1.68 3.12 -12.69
N ALA A 119 -1.10 1.94 -12.84
CA ALA A 119 -1.40 1.03 -13.95
C ALA A 119 -2.87 0.57 -13.93
N ALA A 120 -3.39 0.20 -12.75
CA ALA A 120 -4.79 -0.17 -12.59
C ALA A 120 -5.74 0.99 -12.92
N TYR A 121 -5.42 2.19 -12.45
CA TYR A 121 -6.17 3.41 -12.77
C TYR A 121 -6.22 3.66 -14.28
N LEU A 122 -5.07 3.61 -14.96
CA LEU A 122 -5.00 3.77 -16.42
C LEU A 122 -5.78 2.69 -17.17
N ALA A 123 -5.73 1.44 -16.71
CA ALA A 123 -6.47 0.34 -17.33
C ALA A 123 -7.99 0.54 -17.26
N VAL A 124 -8.51 0.92 -16.08
CA VAL A 124 -9.94 1.23 -15.91
C VAL A 124 -10.34 2.45 -16.76
N PHE A 125 -9.49 3.48 -16.77
CA PHE A 125 -9.74 4.68 -17.56
C PHE A 125 -9.80 4.39 -19.07
N CYS A 126 -8.87 3.59 -19.59
CA CYS A 126 -8.91 3.15 -20.98
C CYS A 126 -10.14 2.25 -21.26
N PHE A 127 -10.51 1.33 -20.36
CA PHE A 127 -11.72 0.50 -20.54
C PHE A 127 -13.00 1.34 -20.68
N VAL A 128 -13.14 2.40 -19.88
CA VAL A 128 -14.26 3.34 -19.96
C VAL A 128 -14.24 4.16 -21.25
N ILE A 129 -13.06 4.50 -21.80
CA ILE A 129 -12.96 5.20 -23.10
C ILE A 129 -13.36 4.30 -24.28
N TYR A 130 -12.91 3.03 -24.27
CA TYR A 130 -13.06 2.13 -25.42
C TYR A 130 -14.40 1.40 -25.46
N THR A 131 -15.18 1.37 -24.37
CA THR A 131 -16.49 0.70 -24.31
C THR A 131 -17.63 1.73 -24.38
N PRO A 132 -18.17 2.06 -25.57
CA PRO A 132 -19.15 3.13 -25.72
C PRO A 132 -20.44 2.89 -24.90
N GLY A 133 -20.86 1.63 -24.74
CA GLY A 133 -22.03 1.29 -23.92
C GLY A 133 -21.87 1.58 -22.43
N VAL A 134 -20.65 1.66 -21.91
CA VAL A 134 -20.35 2.00 -20.51
C VAL A 134 -20.35 3.52 -20.31
N GLN A 135 -19.94 4.30 -21.32
CA GLN A 135 -20.00 5.76 -21.30
C GLN A 135 -21.44 6.27 -21.26
N ASP A 136 -22.33 5.68 -22.04
CA ASP A 136 -23.75 6.03 -22.08
C ASP A 136 -24.47 5.67 -20.77
N TRP A 137 -24.09 4.56 -20.13
CA TRP A 137 -24.69 4.13 -18.86
C TRP A 137 -24.19 4.96 -17.65
N LEU A 138 -22.93 5.41 -17.68
CA LEU A 138 -22.33 6.23 -16.62
C LEU A 138 -22.49 7.74 -16.84
N GLY A 139 -22.96 8.19 -18.01
CA GLY A 139 -23.18 9.61 -18.32
C GLY A 139 -21.90 10.46 -18.31
N VAL A 140 -20.74 9.87 -18.59
CA VAL A 140 -19.43 10.52 -18.49
C VAL A 140 -18.99 11.10 -19.83
N THR A 141 -18.63 12.38 -19.87
CA THR A 141 -18.09 13.05 -21.08
C THR A 141 -16.65 12.64 -21.37
N HIS A 142 -16.25 12.72 -22.65
CA HIS A 142 -14.93 12.29 -23.10
C HIS A 142 -13.82 13.08 -22.38
N PRO A 143 -12.77 12.41 -21.86
CA PRO A 143 -11.71 13.10 -21.13
C PRO A 143 -10.82 13.96 -22.04
N PRO A 144 -10.11 14.96 -21.46
CA PRO A 144 -9.27 15.88 -22.22
C PRO A 144 -8.11 15.18 -22.94
N ILE A 145 -7.71 15.73 -24.10
CA ILE A 145 -6.74 15.14 -25.06
C ILE A 145 -5.36 14.80 -24.44
N PHE A 146 -4.96 15.49 -23.36
CA PHE A 146 -3.69 15.28 -22.69
C PHE A 146 -3.60 13.90 -22.01
N VAL A 147 -4.73 13.32 -21.59
CA VAL A 147 -4.77 12.01 -20.92
C VAL A 147 -4.53 10.87 -21.91
N TRP A 148 -4.85 11.07 -23.19
CA TRP A 148 -4.58 10.08 -24.24
C TRP A 148 -3.09 9.76 -24.35
N LEU A 149 -2.20 10.75 -24.17
CA LEU A 149 -0.76 10.59 -24.30
C LEU A 149 -0.18 9.54 -23.32
N PHE A 150 -0.74 9.46 -22.11
CA PHE A 150 -0.32 8.50 -21.08
C PHE A 150 -0.92 7.10 -21.28
N CYS A 151 -2.10 6.98 -21.91
CA CYS A 151 -2.76 5.69 -22.14
C CYS A 151 -2.38 5.02 -23.47
N LEU A 152 -1.64 5.70 -24.36
CA LEU A 152 -1.31 5.21 -25.71
C LEU A 152 -0.84 3.74 -25.80
N PRO A 153 0.13 3.24 -25.00
CA PRO A 153 0.59 1.86 -25.14
C PRO A 153 -0.47 0.82 -24.72
N VAL A 154 -1.28 1.12 -23.70
CA VAL A 154 -2.38 0.25 -23.24
C VAL A 154 -3.57 0.32 -24.20
N GLY A 155 -3.85 1.52 -24.75
CA GLY A 155 -4.88 1.75 -25.75
C GLY A 155 -4.64 0.99 -27.05
N ILE A 156 -3.39 0.96 -27.55
CA ILE A 156 -3.03 0.16 -28.73
C ILE A 156 -3.28 -1.33 -28.50
N LEU A 157 -2.93 -1.85 -27.30
CA LEU A 157 -3.13 -3.25 -26.95
C LEU A 157 -4.62 -3.62 -26.85
N LEU A 158 -5.46 -2.73 -26.31
CA LEU A 158 -6.90 -2.93 -26.22
C LEU A 158 -7.61 -2.76 -27.58
N ILE A 159 -7.14 -1.87 -28.46
CA ILE A 159 -7.62 -1.79 -29.85
C ILE A 159 -7.38 -3.11 -30.56
N ILE A 160 -6.17 -3.65 -30.46
CA ILE A 160 -5.84 -4.95 -31.07
C ILE A 160 -6.75 -6.04 -30.50
N PHE A 161 -6.97 -6.06 -29.18
CA PHE A 161 -7.87 -7.03 -28.56
C PHE A 161 -9.32 -6.89 -29.04
N ASN A 162 -9.82 -5.66 -29.15
CA ASN A 162 -11.19 -5.39 -29.60
C ASN A 162 -11.40 -5.76 -31.08
N GLU A 163 -10.45 -5.42 -31.96
CA GLU A 163 -10.46 -5.80 -33.38
C GLU A 163 -10.40 -7.32 -33.54
N VAL A 164 -9.56 -8.01 -32.77
CA VAL A 164 -9.49 -9.48 -32.78
C VAL A 164 -10.83 -10.08 -32.34
N LEU A 165 -11.46 -9.58 -31.29
CA LEU A 165 -12.74 -10.09 -30.81
C LEU A 165 -13.91 -9.84 -31.79
N LEU A 166 -13.87 -8.72 -32.54
CA LEU A 166 -14.82 -8.39 -33.61
C LEU A 166 -14.65 -9.27 -34.86
N ILE A 167 -13.45 -9.77 -35.13
CA ILE A 167 -13.18 -10.70 -36.25
C ILE A 167 -13.71 -12.12 -35.95
N PHE A 168 -13.86 -12.48 -34.67
CA PHE A 168 -14.33 -13.79 -34.22
C PHE A 168 -15.85 -13.88 -33.97
N LEU A 169 -16.60 -12.79 -34.18
CA LEU A 169 -18.06 -12.67 -34.01
C LEU A 169 -18.73 -12.41 -35.36
#